data_AF-A0A9D1L1X6-F1
#
_entry.id   AF-A0A9D1L1X6-F1
#
_cell.length_a   1.000
_cell.length_b   1.000
_cell.length_c   1.000
_cell.angle_alpha   90.00
_cell.angle_beta   90.00
_cell.angle_gamma   90.00
#
_symmetry.space_group_name_H-M   'P 1'
#
loop_
_entity.id
_entity.type
_entity.pdbx_description
1 polymer ?
#
loop_
_entity_poly.entity_id
_entity_poly.type
_entity_poly.pdbx_seq_one_letter_code
_entity_poly.pdbx_strand_id
1 'polypeptide(L)'
;MREDFEGTRVVTVSAEERAAVTARLKRRRTARILCGVLIPVVVLTVFFAVMLNVRTLGVGTGNTDGAYGTVLADIEGITEANPRIIDIAMLGAHDANSFSVSADNSIDNKPGSDMLKSVFPITSGFQYRVAVTQVVSPYQLLMQGARMLHFKYTYYDGEWFATHNILGREFALDVLDVLKFLDEHPGEVVILFLQSTYFGENQSLDSFHDWLATVEYNGKTIYDFVHYDEVNVFGSEFSGGVTIDDLTYNDVTQNGTSAGVVLMDRREYEIPEGETEESDFSACFFDIDANASHEWHNRMGTDVLADDIQRYAMEISVTRLYRWKLRVNQAQATVSVATVGDVFRDIGAWSLVKFAEKHNVALLDNENFDMWLKAMPVFQVDFANSDCGDFNNRVNAKIRARNEEIVRILLSEGTTYENLYG
;
A
#
# COMPACT_ATOMS: atom_id res chain seq x y z
N MET A 1 -69.61 13.15 63.04
CA MET A 1 -69.51 12.28 61.86
C MET A 1 -70.60 12.69 60.87
N ARG A 2 -70.23 13.55 59.92
CA ARG A 2 -70.86 13.77 58.60
C ARG A 2 -69.91 14.70 57.86
N GLU A 3 -69.19 14.12 56.90
CA GLU A 3 -68.18 14.79 56.08
C GLU A 3 -68.87 15.68 55.04
N ASP A 4 -68.34 16.91 54.91
CA ASP A 4 -68.64 17.83 53.82
C ASP A 4 -67.99 17.30 52.53
N PHE A 5 -68.81 16.90 51.55
CA PHE A 5 -68.36 16.71 50.18
C PHE A 5 -68.48 18.06 49.44
N GLU A 6 -67.33 18.72 49.26
CA GLU A 6 -67.19 19.85 48.35
C GLU A 6 -67.66 19.47 46.94
N GLY A 7 -68.54 20.31 46.38
CA GLY A 7 -69.15 20.10 45.08
C GLY A 7 -68.15 20.09 43.94
N THR A 8 -67.97 18.93 43.33
CA THR A 8 -67.27 18.78 42.05
C THR A 8 -68.02 19.54 40.95
N ARG A 9 -67.47 20.67 40.51
CA ARG A 9 -68.01 21.47 39.40
C ARG A 9 -67.75 20.72 38.08
N VAL A 10 -68.73 19.95 37.61
CA VAL A 10 -68.66 19.24 36.32
C VAL A 10 -68.80 20.26 35.19
N VAL A 11 -67.68 20.69 34.61
CA VAL A 11 -67.66 21.53 33.41
C VAL A 11 -68.05 20.67 32.20
N THR A 12 -69.23 20.94 31.63
CA THR A 12 -69.72 20.28 30.42
C THR A 12 -69.03 20.93 29.20
N VAL A 13 -67.86 20.40 28.84
CA VAL A 13 -67.12 20.82 27.63
C VAL A 13 -67.87 20.32 26.39
N SER A 14 -68.12 21.20 25.43
CA SER A 14 -68.83 20.87 24.18
C SER A 14 -68.05 19.83 23.35
N ALA A 15 -68.75 19.07 22.50
CA ALA A 15 -68.11 18.06 21.64
C ALA A 15 -67.04 18.67 20.72
N GLU A 16 -67.26 19.91 20.28
CA GLU A 16 -66.37 20.67 19.41
C GLU A 16 -65.09 21.10 20.14
N GLU A 17 -65.20 21.57 21.39
CA GLU A 17 -64.05 21.88 22.24
C GLU A 17 -63.24 20.63 22.61
N ARG A 18 -63.90 19.49 22.90
CA ARG A 18 -63.21 18.21 23.13
C ARG A 18 -62.45 17.74 21.89
N ALA A 19 -63.04 17.88 20.70
CA ALA A 19 -62.38 17.55 19.43
C ALA A 19 -61.18 18.47 19.17
N ALA A 20 -61.31 19.77 19.41
CA ALA A 20 -60.23 20.75 19.24
C ALA A 20 -59.05 20.50 20.19
N VAL A 21 -59.31 20.21 21.47
CA VAL A 21 -58.28 19.86 22.46
C VAL A 21 -57.58 18.55 22.08
N THR A 22 -58.34 17.54 21.63
CA THR A 22 -57.79 16.25 21.21
C THR A 22 -56.91 16.38 19.97
N ALA A 23 -57.34 17.18 18.98
CA ALA A 23 -56.55 17.49 17.79
C ALA A 23 -55.26 18.25 18.14
N ARG A 24 -55.30 19.20 19.09
CA ARG A 24 -54.13 19.93 19.58
C ARG A 24 -53.14 19.03 20.33
N LEU A 25 -53.63 18.12 21.16
CA LEU A 25 -52.81 17.12 21.85
C LEU A 25 -52.18 16.13 20.87
N LYS A 26 -52.92 15.66 19.86
CA LYS A 26 -52.40 14.79 18.80
C LYS A 26 -51.29 15.50 18.01
N ARG A 27 -51.49 16.75 17.59
CA ARG A 27 -50.45 17.56 16.91
C ARG A 27 -49.21 17.78 17.78
N ARG A 28 -49.36 18.08 19.07
CA ARG A 28 -48.23 18.22 20.01
C ARG A 28 -47.47 16.91 20.21
N ARG A 29 -48.17 15.78 20.29
CA ARG A 29 -47.56 14.46 20.41
C ARG A 29 -46.82 14.07 19.12
N THR A 30 -47.44 14.27 17.97
CA THR A 30 -46.81 14.07 16.66
C THR A 30 -45.59 14.97 16.50
N ALA A 31 -45.66 16.26 16.84
CA ALA A 31 -44.52 17.17 16.78
C ALA A 31 -43.39 16.77 17.73
N ARG A 32 -43.68 16.30 18.95
CA ARG A 32 -42.65 15.78 19.87
C ARG A 32 -42.00 14.50 19.36
N ILE A 33 -42.76 13.58 18.78
CA ILE A 33 -42.22 12.36 18.17
C ILE A 33 -41.38 12.73 16.95
N LEU A 34 -41.89 13.62 16.10
CA LEU A 34 -41.18 14.08 14.90
C LEU A 34 -39.89 14.80 15.26
N CYS A 35 -39.89 15.74 16.22
CA CYS A 35 -38.67 16.38 16.72
C CYS A 35 -37.74 15.39 17.42
N GLY A 36 -38.30 14.44 18.20
CA GLY A 36 -37.53 13.40 18.88
C GLY A 36 -36.81 12.43 17.94
N VAL A 37 -37.27 12.32 16.68
CA VAL A 37 -36.63 11.50 15.64
C VAL A 37 -35.78 12.35 14.69
N LEU A 38 -36.27 13.51 14.24
CA LEU A 38 -35.55 14.41 13.32
C LEU A 38 -34.28 14.97 13.93
N ILE A 39 -34.30 15.38 15.21
CA ILE A 39 -33.12 15.98 15.83
C ILE A 39 -31.95 14.98 15.87
N PRO A 40 -32.11 13.74 16.38
CA PRO A 40 -31.05 12.73 16.29
C PRO A 40 -30.59 12.45 14.86
N VAL A 41 -31.51 12.37 13.89
CA VAL A 41 -31.15 12.11 12.49
C VAL A 41 -30.32 13.25 11.91
N VAL A 42 -30.69 14.51 12.15
CA VAL A 42 -29.93 15.68 11.69
C VAL A 42 -28.57 15.73 12.39
N VAL A 43 -28.51 15.51 13.70
CA VAL A 43 -27.25 15.49 14.45
C VAL A 43 -26.31 14.39 13.94
N LEU A 44 -26.82 13.17 13.73
CA LEU A 44 -26.04 12.08 13.14
C LEU A 44 -25.58 12.43 11.73
N THR A 45 -26.45 12.98 10.89
CA THR A 45 -26.11 13.37 9.51
C THR A 45 -25.00 14.42 9.50
N VAL A 46 -25.10 15.46 10.32
CA VAL A 46 -24.06 16.50 10.44
C VAL A 46 -22.77 15.90 11.02
N PHE A 47 -22.86 15.05 12.03
CA PHE A 47 -21.70 14.37 12.61
C PHE A 47 -20.96 13.53 11.57
N PHE A 48 -21.67 12.66 10.83
CA PHE A 48 -21.07 11.86 9.76
C PHE A 48 -20.54 12.73 8.62
N ALA A 49 -21.26 13.78 8.21
CA ALA A 49 -20.78 14.69 7.17
C ALA A 49 -19.49 15.41 7.56
N VAL A 50 -19.36 15.83 8.83
CA VAL A 50 -18.13 16.44 9.36
C VAL A 50 -17.02 15.40 9.43
N MET A 51 -17.29 14.24 10.04
CA MET A 51 -16.34 13.14 10.21
C MET A 51 -15.77 12.61 8.89
N LEU A 52 -16.62 12.44 7.88
CA LEU A 52 -16.19 11.96 6.56
C LEU A 52 -15.30 12.99 5.85
N ASN A 53 -15.53 14.29 6.07
CA ASN A 53 -14.66 15.36 5.54
C ASN A 53 -13.34 15.55 6.29
N VAL A 54 -13.11 14.89 7.42
CA VAL A 54 -11.84 15.01 8.17
C VAL A 54 -10.69 14.40 7.38
N ARG A 55 -9.60 15.16 7.24
CA ARG A 55 -8.41 14.75 6.46
C ARG A 55 -7.21 14.34 7.31
N THR A 56 -7.41 14.08 8.60
CA THR A 56 -6.35 13.47 9.41
C THR A 56 -6.36 11.97 9.23
N LEU A 57 -5.17 11.38 9.17
CA LEU A 57 -4.96 9.94 9.12
C LEU A 57 -5.04 9.27 10.50
N GLY A 58 -5.05 10.05 11.59
CA GLY A 58 -5.12 9.51 12.96
C GLY A 58 -3.82 8.85 13.45
N VAL A 59 -2.71 9.06 12.75
CA VAL A 59 -1.37 8.55 13.04
C VAL A 59 -0.34 9.67 12.96
N GLY A 60 0.82 9.47 13.58
CA GLY A 60 2.00 10.33 13.42
C GLY A 60 2.77 10.01 12.12
N THR A 61 3.96 10.57 11.99
CA THR A 61 4.86 10.28 10.87
C THR A 61 5.61 8.96 11.00
N GLY A 62 5.48 8.23 12.11
CA GLY A 62 6.28 7.02 12.40
C GLY A 62 7.74 7.33 12.71
N ASN A 63 8.58 6.29 12.64
CA ASN A 63 10.04 6.40 12.78
C ASN A 63 10.65 7.09 11.54
N THR A 64 11.62 7.97 11.79
CA THR A 64 12.34 8.80 10.80
C THR A 64 13.81 9.03 11.20
N ASP A 65 14.34 8.21 12.11
CA ASP A 65 15.69 8.37 12.66
C ASP A 65 16.84 8.09 11.67
N GLY A 66 16.51 7.48 10.51
CA GLY A 66 17.47 7.08 9.49
C GLY A 66 18.35 5.87 9.87
N ALA A 67 18.00 5.10 10.91
CA ALA A 67 18.85 4.04 11.45
C ALA A 67 19.05 2.84 10.50
N TYR A 68 18.25 2.73 9.44
CA TYR A 68 18.22 1.58 8.53
C TYR A 68 18.56 1.97 7.08
N GLY A 69 19.42 2.98 6.91
CA GLY A 69 19.99 3.34 5.61
C GLY A 69 20.87 2.23 5.00
N THR A 70 21.48 1.39 5.83
CA THR A 70 22.29 0.22 5.42
C THR A 70 21.76 -1.06 6.08
N VAL A 71 20.99 -1.86 5.34
CA VAL A 71 20.40 -3.10 5.89
C VAL A 71 20.93 -4.35 5.21
N LEU A 72 21.51 -4.22 4.01
CA LEU A 72 22.12 -5.31 3.27
C LEU A 72 23.65 -5.20 3.26
N ALA A 73 24.18 -4.00 2.99
CA ALA A 73 25.61 -3.75 2.85
C ALA A 73 26.42 -4.10 4.12
N ASP A 74 25.80 -3.94 5.29
CA ASP A 74 26.43 -4.21 6.59
C ASP A 74 26.25 -5.67 7.07
N ILE A 75 25.73 -6.56 6.22
CA ILE A 75 25.65 -8.00 6.51
C ILE A 75 26.98 -8.64 6.17
N GLU A 76 27.69 -9.11 7.19
CA GLU A 76 28.97 -9.82 7.04
C GLU A 76 28.79 -11.05 6.14
N GLY A 77 29.61 -11.16 5.10
CA GLY A 77 29.61 -12.32 4.19
C GLY A 77 28.60 -12.24 3.04
N ILE A 78 27.82 -11.16 2.89
CA ILE A 78 26.78 -11.08 1.85
C ILE A 78 27.36 -11.12 0.43
N THR A 79 28.49 -10.44 0.18
CA THR A 79 29.18 -10.44 -1.11
C THR A 79 29.76 -11.82 -1.43
N GLU A 80 30.30 -12.52 -0.43
CA GLU A 80 30.85 -13.87 -0.58
C GLU A 80 29.75 -14.93 -0.79
N ALA A 81 28.64 -14.81 -0.05
CA ALA A 81 27.48 -15.70 -0.18
C ALA A 81 26.72 -15.48 -1.48
N ASN A 82 26.74 -14.23 -1.97
CA ASN A 82 26.10 -13.78 -3.20
C ASN A 82 24.66 -14.32 -3.40
N PRO A 83 23.74 -14.07 -2.46
CA PRO A 83 22.39 -14.60 -2.54
C PRO A 83 21.65 -14.07 -3.78
N ARG A 84 20.72 -14.88 -4.30
CA ARG A 84 19.78 -14.44 -5.35
C ARG A 84 18.89 -13.33 -4.82
N ILE A 85 18.59 -12.34 -5.66
CA ILE A 85 17.69 -11.22 -5.29
C ILE A 85 16.33 -11.74 -4.82
N ILE A 86 15.81 -12.77 -5.48
CA ILE A 86 14.52 -13.35 -5.10
C ILE A 86 14.50 -13.93 -3.69
N ASP A 87 15.66 -14.24 -3.09
CA ASP A 87 15.80 -14.90 -1.79
C ASP A 87 16.12 -13.97 -0.62
N ILE A 88 16.61 -12.76 -0.89
CA ILE A 88 16.93 -11.77 0.13
C ILE A 88 15.65 -11.32 0.82
N ALA A 89 15.62 -11.41 2.15
CA ALA A 89 14.54 -10.87 2.96
C ALA A 89 14.55 -9.34 2.92
N MET A 90 13.37 -8.75 2.72
CA MET A 90 13.20 -7.30 2.54
C MET A 90 11.91 -6.82 3.21
N LEU A 91 11.94 -5.58 3.72
CA LEU A 91 10.74 -4.83 4.03
C LEU A 91 10.24 -4.18 2.73
N GLY A 92 8.96 -4.37 2.43
CA GLY A 92 8.29 -3.72 1.31
C GLY A 92 7.35 -2.62 1.77
N ALA A 93 7.29 -1.53 1.02
CA ALA A 93 6.27 -0.50 1.19
C ALA A 93 5.22 -0.66 0.07
N HIS A 94 3.98 -0.94 0.46
CA HIS A 94 2.84 -0.96 -0.45
C HIS A 94 2.38 0.47 -0.77
N ASP A 95 2.13 0.75 -2.06
CA ASP A 95 1.76 2.08 -2.58
C ASP A 95 2.64 3.19 -1.99
N ALA A 96 3.95 3.02 -2.12
CA ALA A 96 5.00 3.74 -1.41
C ALA A 96 4.98 5.26 -1.63
N ASN A 97 4.45 5.72 -2.76
CA ASN A 97 4.33 7.14 -3.09
C ASN A 97 2.98 7.77 -2.67
N SER A 98 2.10 7.01 -2.00
CA SER A 98 0.78 7.48 -1.56
C SER A 98 0.86 8.57 -0.47
N PHE A 99 2.00 8.76 0.19
CA PHE A 99 2.18 9.84 1.17
C PHE A 99 1.97 11.24 0.57
N SER A 100 2.17 11.36 -0.75
CA SER A 100 2.10 12.62 -1.48
C SER A 100 0.70 12.94 -2.00
N VAL A 101 -0.23 12.00 -1.92
CA VAL A 101 -1.61 12.21 -2.39
C VAL A 101 -2.31 13.26 -1.55
N SER A 102 -3.16 14.07 -2.19
CA SER A 102 -3.80 15.18 -1.51
C SER A 102 -5.29 15.25 -1.82
N ALA A 103 -6.10 15.43 -0.77
CA ALA A 103 -7.55 15.61 -0.89
C ALA A 103 -7.96 16.91 -1.63
N ASP A 104 -7.01 17.81 -1.89
CA ASP A 104 -7.20 19.12 -2.53
C ASP A 104 -6.54 19.21 -3.90
N ASN A 105 -6.13 18.10 -4.52
CA ASN A 105 -5.52 18.18 -5.83
C ASN A 105 -6.52 18.79 -6.83
N SER A 106 -6.14 19.92 -7.43
CA SER A 106 -7.02 20.71 -8.31
C SER A 106 -7.45 19.94 -9.56
N ILE A 107 -6.68 18.90 -9.92
CA ILE A 107 -6.92 18.03 -11.06
C ILE A 107 -8.08 17.05 -10.79
N ASP A 108 -8.16 16.46 -9.59
CA ASP A 108 -9.22 15.51 -9.19
C ASP A 108 -10.60 16.18 -9.00
N ASN A 109 -10.62 17.51 -8.97
CA ASN A 109 -11.84 18.32 -8.88
C ASN A 109 -12.51 18.58 -10.25
N LYS A 110 -12.01 17.98 -11.35
CA LYS A 110 -12.64 18.11 -12.68
C LYS A 110 -13.90 17.22 -12.78
N PRO A 111 -15.05 17.75 -13.26
CA PRO A 111 -16.29 17.00 -13.35
C PRO A 111 -16.21 15.94 -14.46
N GLY A 112 -16.28 14.65 -14.10
CA GLY A 112 -16.34 13.56 -15.09
C GLY A 112 -15.77 12.22 -14.62
N SER A 113 -14.87 12.19 -13.64
CA SER A 113 -14.44 10.95 -12.99
C SER A 113 -15.35 10.67 -11.79
N ASP A 114 -16.03 9.53 -11.81
CA ASP A 114 -16.13 8.60 -10.67
C ASP A 114 -17.39 7.75 -10.77
N MET A 115 -17.18 6.47 -11.06
CA MET A 115 -18.14 5.41 -10.80
C MET A 115 -18.54 5.36 -9.29
N LEU A 116 -17.67 5.86 -8.40
CA LEU A 116 -17.81 5.86 -6.93
C LEU A 116 -18.67 7.00 -6.34
N LYS A 117 -18.93 8.09 -7.06
CA LYS A 117 -19.77 9.21 -6.56
C LYS A 117 -21.27 8.87 -6.49
N SER A 118 -21.69 7.75 -7.08
CA SER A 118 -23.10 7.42 -7.29
C SER A 118 -23.80 6.74 -6.11
N VAL A 119 -23.06 6.10 -5.20
CA VAL A 119 -23.63 5.32 -4.08
C VAL A 119 -23.60 6.10 -2.76
N PHE A 120 -22.58 6.92 -2.55
CA PHE A 120 -22.51 7.99 -1.55
C PHE A 120 -21.68 9.13 -2.18
N PRO A 121 -21.99 10.41 -1.97
CA PRO A 121 -21.03 11.48 -2.26
C PRO A 121 -19.87 11.30 -1.28
N ILE A 122 -18.93 10.42 -1.61
CA ILE A 122 -17.76 10.14 -0.79
C ILE A 122 -16.99 11.46 -0.72
N THR A 123 -16.94 12.02 0.48
CA THR A 123 -16.24 13.27 0.77
C THR A 123 -14.74 13.11 0.49
N SER A 124 -14.05 14.18 0.07
CA SER A 124 -12.62 14.10 -0.22
C SER A 124 -11.76 13.68 0.99
N GLY A 125 -12.24 13.94 2.22
CA GLY A 125 -11.59 13.44 3.44
C GLY A 125 -11.59 11.91 3.56
N PHE A 126 -12.72 11.25 3.26
CA PHE A 126 -12.79 9.79 3.28
C PHE A 126 -11.93 9.19 2.16
N GLN A 127 -12.01 9.71 0.93
CA GLN A 127 -11.15 9.28 -0.19
C GLN A 127 -9.67 9.35 0.18
N TYR A 128 -9.24 10.47 0.77
CA TYR A 128 -7.87 10.63 1.25
C TYR A 128 -7.47 9.57 2.29
N ARG A 129 -8.31 9.32 3.30
CA ARG A 129 -8.01 8.32 4.34
C ARG A 129 -7.93 6.88 3.84
N VAL A 130 -8.54 6.59 2.69
CA VAL A 130 -8.50 5.26 2.04
C VAL A 130 -7.54 5.21 0.84
N ALA A 131 -6.91 6.33 0.49
CA ALA A 131 -5.88 6.44 -0.53
C ALA A 131 -4.46 6.44 0.08
N VAL A 132 -4.30 6.95 1.29
CA VAL A 132 -2.96 7.04 1.89
C VAL A 132 -2.61 5.73 2.58
N THR A 133 -1.51 5.10 2.16
CA THR A 133 -0.93 3.87 2.74
C THR A 133 0.41 4.10 3.41
N GLN A 134 1.13 5.17 3.04
CA GLN A 134 2.39 5.59 3.68
C GLN A 134 2.30 7.05 4.11
N VAL A 135 3.09 7.44 5.11
CA VAL A 135 3.05 8.81 5.69
C VAL A 135 4.34 9.60 5.53
N VAL A 136 5.36 8.99 4.92
CA VAL A 136 6.67 9.60 4.65
C VAL A 136 7.10 9.31 3.20
N SER A 137 8.08 10.06 2.72
CA SER A 137 8.56 9.94 1.34
C SER A 137 9.30 8.63 1.06
N PRO A 138 9.45 8.23 -0.21
CA PRO A 138 10.24 7.07 -0.60
C PRO A 138 11.65 7.06 0.01
N TYR A 139 12.36 8.19 -0.01
CA TYR A 139 13.67 8.29 0.62
C TYR A 139 13.62 7.95 2.11
N GLN A 140 12.62 8.47 2.84
CA GLN A 140 12.45 8.14 4.26
C GLN A 140 12.08 6.67 4.48
N LEU A 141 11.25 6.06 3.62
CA LEU A 141 10.95 4.63 3.69
C LEU A 141 12.22 3.78 3.52
N LEU A 142 13.09 4.14 2.55
CA LEU A 142 14.37 3.47 2.32
C LEU A 142 15.31 3.66 3.52
N MET A 143 15.39 4.86 4.09
CA MET A 143 16.14 5.15 5.32
C MET A 143 15.61 4.43 6.57
N GLN A 144 14.42 3.84 6.49
CA GLN A 144 13.77 3.04 7.52
C GLN A 144 13.74 1.55 7.18
N GLY A 145 14.55 1.13 6.21
CA GLY A 145 14.86 -0.27 5.90
C GLY A 145 14.01 -0.90 4.80
N ALA A 146 13.09 -0.15 4.18
CA ALA A 146 12.38 -0.66 3.01
C ALA A 146 13.37 -0.88 1.85
N ARG A 147 13.26 -2.00 1.14
CA ARG A 147 14.06 -2.33 -0.06
C ARG A 147 13.22 -2.76 -1.24
N MET A 148 11.90 -2.83 -1.07
CA MET A 148 10.95 -2.93 -2.16
C MET A 148 9.93 -1.79 -2.07
N LEU A 149 9.79 -1.02 -3.14
CA LEU A 149 8.82 0.08 -3.24
C LEU A 149 7.84 -0.23 -4.36
N HIS A 150 6.56 -0.28 -4.04
CA HIS A 150 5.52 -0.36 -5.05
C HIS A 150 4.98 1.03 -5.32
N PHE A 151 5.24 1.55 -6.50
CA PHE A 151 4.76 2.84 -6.95
C PHE A 151 3.63 2.68 -7.94
N LYS A 152 2.64 3.56 -7.77
CA LYS A 152 1.59 3.78 -8.74
C LYS A 152 1.74 5.15 -9.35
N TYR A 153 1.67 5.23 -10.67
CA TYR A 153 1.83 6.48 -11.41
C TYR A 153 0.80 6.62 -12.53
N THR A 154 0.59 7.84 -13.01
CA THR A 154 -0.30 8.12 -14.12
C THR A 154 0.18 9.33 -14.91
N TYR A 155 -0.08 9.32 -16.21
CA TYR A 155 0.16 10.47 -17.06
C TYR A 155 -1.05 11.39 -17.09
N TYR A 156 -0.82 12.69 -16.87
CA TYR A 156 -1.85 13.70 -16.92
C TYR A 156 -1.30 15.06 -17.38
N ASP A 157 -1.95 15.67 -18.37
CA ASP A 157 -1.69 17.05 -18.82
C ASP A 157 -0.20 17.38 -19.07
N GLY A 158 0.51 16.46 -19.72
CA GLY A 158 1.91 16.66 -20.09
C GLY A 158 2.94 16.10 -19.12
N GLU A 159 2.52 15.59 -17.95
CA GLU A 159 3.42 15.22 -16.86
C GLU A 159 3.02 13.90 -16.18
N TRP A 160 3.97 13.24 -15.52
CA TRP A 160 3.73 12.02 -14.74
C TRP A 160 3.53 12.35 -13.26
N PHE A 161 2.49 11.77 -12.66
CA PHE A 161 2.11 12.00 -11.27
C PHE A 161 2.05 10.71 -10.47
N ALA A 162 2.40 10.79 -9.19
CA ALA A 162 2.04 9.79 -8.20
C ALA A 162 0.51 9.65 -8.12
N THR A 163 0.00 8.45 -7.92
CA THR A 163 -1.46 8.24 -7.85
C THR A 163 -1.81 7.06 -6.95
N HIS A 164 -2.88 7.20 -6.18
CA HIS A 164 -3.57 6.07 -5.58
C HIS A 164 -5.03 6.46 -5.33
N ASN A 165 -5.91 6.15 -6.27
CA ASN A 165 -7.31 6.64 -6.35
C ASN A 165 -7.47 8.17 -6.50
N ILE A 166 -6.51 8.96 -6.02
CA ILE A 166 -6.38 10.41 -6.14
C ILE A 166 -4.92 10.76 -6.47
N LEU A 167 -4.70 11.93 -7.07
CA LEU A 167 -3.39 12.37 -7.54
C LEU A 167 -2.53 12.94 -6.41
N GLY A 168 -1.25 12.60 -6.46
CA GLY A 168 -0.20 13.14 -5.61
C GLY A 168 0.66 14.18 -6.31
N ARG A 169 1.93 14.21 -5.92
CA ARG A 169 2.96 15.10 -6.50
C ARG A 169 3.43 14.58 -7.86
N GLU A 170 4.23 15.40 -8.55
CA GLU A 170 4.98 14.99 -9.74
C GLU A 170 5.86 13.77 -9.42
N PHE A 171 5.75 12.73 -10.25
CA PHE A 171 6.39 11.45 -10.02
C PHE A 171 7.92 11.54 -10.10
N ALA A 172 8.46 12.53 -10.82
CA ALA A 172 9.89 12.85 -10.82
C ALA A 172 10.45 13.01 -9.40
N LEU A 173 9.66 13.56 -8.46
CA LEU A 173 10.10 13.73 -7.08
C LEU A 173 10.20 12.40 -6.31
N ASP A 174 9.40 11.39 -6.65
CA ASP A 174 9.53 10.03 -6.10
C ASP A 174 10.76 9.33 -6.67
N VAL A 175 11.04 9.52 -7.97
CA VAL A 175 12.25 8.99 -8.63
C VAL A 175 13.51 9.62 -8.02
N LEU A 176 13.53 10.95 -7.84
CA LEU A 176 14.64 11.66 -7.21
C LEU A 176 14.92 11.19 -5.77
N ASP A 177 13.88 10.87 -5.01
CA ASP A 177 14.02 10.30 -3.67
C ASP A 177 14.73 8.93 -3.70
N VAL A 178 14.45 8.09 -4.71
CA VAL A 178 15.13 6.80 -4.90
C VAL A 178 16.57 7.01 -5.37
N LEU A 179 16.80 7.87 -6.37
CA LEU A 179 18.14 8.16 -6.90
C LEU A 179 19.07 8.69 -5.81
N LYS A 180 18.55 9.58 -4.96
CA LYS A 180 19.29 10.07 -3.80
C LYS A 180 19.75 8.95 -2.90
N PHE A 181 18.86 8.00 -2.57
CA PHE A 181 19.23 6.85 -1.74
C PHE A 181 20.28 5.97 -2.41
N LEU A 182 20.10 5.64 -3.69
CA LEU A 182 21.06 4.82 -4.44
C LEU A 182 22.45 5.48 -4.53
N ASP A 183 22.51 6.81 -4.68
CA ASP A 183 23.78 7.56 -4.72
C ASP A 183 24.49 7.59 -3.35
N GLU A 184 23.74 7.64 -2.25
CA GLU A 184 24.26 7.78 -0.88
C GLU A 184 24.61 6.44 -0.21
N HIS A 185 24.08 5.30 -0.69
CA HIS A 185 24.13 4.01 0.01
C HIS A 185 24.64 2.85 -0.85
N PRO A 186 25.94 2.80 -1.19
CA PRO A 186 26.52 1.69 -1.95
C PRO A 186 26.35 0.35 -1.23
N GLY A 187 26.12 -0.72 -2.00
CA GLY A 187 25.86 -2.07 -1.49
C GLY A 187 24.40 -2.33 -1.11
N GLU A 188 23.51 -1.34 -1.21
CA GLU A 188 22.08 -1.56 -1.03
C GLU A 188 21.39 -1.94 -2.36
N VAL A 189 20.31 -2.71 -2.25
CA VAL A 189 19.47 -3.14 -3.37
C VAL A 189 18.07 -2.56 -3.22
N VAL A 190 17.53 -1.90 -4.24
CA VAL A 190 16.14 -1.45 -4.25
C VAL A 190 15.38 -2.14 -5.37
N ILE A 191 14.25 -2.76 -5.06
CA ILE A 191 13.31 -3.28 -6.06
C ILE A 191 12.20 -2.25 -6.26
N LEU A 192 12.02 -1.77 -7.48
CA LEU A 192 10.92 -0.88 -7.84
C LEU A 192 9.85 -1.65 -8.60
N PHE A 193 8.67 -1.75 -8.01
CA PHE A 193 7.46 -2.20 -8.69
C PHE A 193 6.73 -0.98 -9.22
N LEU A 194 6.73 -0.81 -10.53
CA LEU A 194 6.16 0.34 -11.23
C LEU A 194 4.86 -0.08 -11.89
N GLN A 195 3.74 0.50 -11.42
CA GLN A 195 2.42 0.22 -11.96
C GLN A 195 1.78 1.51 -12.47
N SER A 196 1.57 1.60 -13.78
CA SER A 196 0.73 2.66 -14.34
C SER A 196 -0.74 2.39 -13.99
N THR A 197 -1.48 3.44 -13.65
CA THR A 197 -2.95 3.35 -13.56
C THR A 197 -3.64 3.89 -14.80
N TYR A 198 -2.96 4.75 -15.57
CA TYR A 198 -3.45 5.34 -16.80
C TYR A 198 -2.33 6.09 -17.53
N PHE A 199 -2.15 5.80 -18.82
CA PHE A 199 -1.13 6.39 -19.70
C PHE A 199 -1.62 7.60 -20.52
N GLY A 200 -2.91 7.95 -20.48
CA GLY A 200 -3.42 8.90 -21.48
C GLY A 200 -3.66 8.22 -22.83
N GLU A 201 -3.89 9.03 -23.86
CA GLU A 201 -4.12 8.54 -25.24
C GLU A 201 -2.84 8.38 -26.05
N ASN A 202 -1.74 9.00 -25.63
CA ASN A 202 -0.51 9.12 -26.44
C ASN A 202 0.77 8.71 -25.68
N GLN A 203 0.67 8.06 -24.52
CA GLN A 203 1.84 7.53 -23.81
C GLN A 203 1.70 6.02 -23.64
N SER A 204 2.83 5.43 -23.28
CA SER A 204 3.07 4.01 -23.17
C SER A 204 4.11 3.70 -22.09
N LEU A 205 4.37 2.41 -21.87
CA LEU A 205 5.52 1.96 -21.07
C LEU A 205 6.83 2.46 -21.67
N ASP A 206 7.03 2.34 -23.00
CA ASP A 206 8.25 2.82 -23.65
C ASP A 206 8.48 4.33 -23.44
N SER A 207 7.44 5.15 -23.61
CA SER A 207 7.57 6.60 -23.36
C SER A 207 7.86 6.92 -21.88
N PHE A 208 7.38 6.09 -20.96
CA PHE A 208 7.68 6.22 -19.54
C PHE A 208 9.14 5.82 -19.25
N HIS A 209 9.65 4.78 -19.89
CA HIS A 209 11.06 4.37 -19.81
C HIS A 209 11.98 5.47 -20.34
N ASP A 210 11.67 6.04 -21.51
CA ASP A 210 12.41 7.19 -22.04
C ASP A 210 12.35 8.39 -21.10
N TRP A 211 11.19 8.67 -20.50
CA TRP A 211 11.05 9.74 -19.53
C TRP A 211 11.90 9.51 -18.27
N LEU A 212 12.01 8.28 -17.76
CA LEU A 212 12.87 7.96 -16.61
C LEU A 212 14.34 8.32 -16.86
N ALA A 213 14.81 8.24 -18.11
CA ALA A 213 16.17 8.64 -18.48
C ALA A 213 16.39 10.17 -18.43
N THR A 214 15.31 10.96 -18.29
CA THR A 214 15.40 12.43 -18.17
C THR A 214 15.42 12.92 -16.73
N VAL A 215 15.09 12.05 -15.76
CA VAL A 215 15.08 12.41 -14.34
C VAL A 215 16.45 12.14 -13.75
N GLU A 216 17.18 13.22 -13.41
CA GLU A 216 18.56 13.13 -12.96
C GLU A 216 18.76 13.65 -11.52
N TYR A 217 19.54 12.92 -10.74
CA TYR A 217 20.11 13.37 -9.47
C TYR A 217 21.64 13.30 -9.56
N ASN A 218 22.33 14.43 -9.32
CA ASN A 218 23.79 14.52 -9.45
C ASN A 218 24.35 14.05 -10.81
N GLY A 219 23.57 14.23 -11.89
CA GLY A 219 23.95 13.80 -13.25
C GLY A 219 23.85 12.29 -13.49
N LYS A 220 23.14 11.57 -12.61
CA LYS A 220 22.81 10.15 -12.76
C LYS A 220 21.30 9.98 -12.87
N THR A 221 20.89 9.04 -13.71
CA THR A 221 19.53 8.56 -13.90
C THR A 221 19.33 7.24 -13.17
N ILE A 222 18.12 6.67 -13.24
CA ILE A 222 17.84 5.36 -12.63
C ILE A 222 18.64 4.23 -13.31
N TYR A 223 18.94 4.39 -14.59
CA TYR A 223 19.66 3.40 -15.40
C TYR A 223 21.15 3.30 -15.05
N ASP A 224 21.74 4.35 -14.47
CA ASP A 224 23.12 4.30 -13.95
C ASP A 224 23.27 3.36 -12.74
N PHE A 225 22.16 2.89 -12.17
CA PHE A 225 22.10 1.93 -11.07
C PHE A 225 21.57 0.55 -11.49
N VAL A 226 21.36 0.32 -12.79
CA VAL A 226 21.05 -0.99 -13.36
C VAL A 226 22.36 -1.62 -13.81
N HIS A 227 22.77 -2.70 -13.13
CA HIS A 227 24.10 -3.32 -13.33
C HIS A 227 24.05 -4.71 -13.97
N TYR A 228 22.86 -5.20 -14.28
CA TYR A 228 22.62 -6.47 -14.95
C TYR A 228 22.42 -6.28 -16.46
N ASP A 229 22.74 -7.32 -17.23
CA ASP A 229 22.53 -7.35 -18.68
C ASP A 229 21.02 -7.34 -19.03
N GLU A 230 20.70 -7.16 -20.31
CA GLU A 230 19.33 -7.14 -20.83
C GLU A 230 18.47 -8.29 -20.29
N VAL A 231 17.33 -7.94 -19.72
CA VAL A 231 16.33 -8.86 -19.17
C VAL A 231 15.72 -9.66 -20.30
N ASN A 232 15.41 -10.93 -20.03
CA ASN A 232 14.59 -11.71 -20.93
C ASN A 232 13.15 -11.17 -20.96
N VAL A 233 12.87 -10.30 -21.92
CA VAL A 233 11.56 -9.69 -22.14
C VAL A 233 10.61 -10.72 -22.79
N PHE A 234 9.38 -10.80 -22.27
CA PHE A 234 8.34 -11.78 -22.60
C PHE A 234 8.24 -12.27 -24.06
N GLY A 235 8.10 -13.60 -24.23
CA GLY A 235 7.60 -14.23 -25.47
C GLY A 235 8.51 -15.30 -26.06
N SER A 236 9.74 -15.40 -25.59
CA SER A 236 10.71 -16.34 -26.10
C SER A 236 11.29 -17.15 -24.95
N GLU A 237 10.74 -18.36 -24.75
CA GLU A 237 11.32 -19.41 -23.89
C GLU A 237 12.75 -19.82 -24.31
N PHE A 238 13.35 -19.14 -25.30
CA PHE A 238 14.57 -19.56 -26.01
C PHE A 238 15.51 -18.43 -26.44
N SER A 239 15.37 -17.19 -25.95
CA SER A 239 16.32 -16.10 -26.22
C SER A 239 17.13 -15.78 -24.98
N GLY A 240 18.43 -15.52 -25.16
CA GLY A 240 19.32 -15.12 -24.07
C GLY A 240 18.85 -13.84 -23.36
N GLY A 241 19.38 -13.61 -22.17
CA GLY A 241 19.02 -12.48 -21.32
C GLY A 241 19.04 -12.90 -19.85
N VAL A 242 19.00 -11.92 -18.95
CA VAL A 242 18.97 -12.15 -17.50
C VAL A 242 17.57 -12.56 -17.08
N THR A 243 17.47 -13.62 -16.28
CA THR A 243 16.23 -14.03 -15.62
C THR A 243 16.30 -13.67 -14.13
N ILE A 244 15.15 -13.37 -13.51
CA ILE A 244 15.13 -12.91 -12.12
C ILE A 244 15.64 -13.99 -11.14
N ASP A 245 15.58 -15.25 -11.56
CA ASP A 245 15.95 -16.41 -10.75
C ASP A 245 17.44 -16.73 -10.74
N ASP A 246 18.20 -16.13 -11.65
CA ASP A 246 19.66 -16.18 -11.67
C ASP A 246 20.29 -14.87 -11.16
N LEU A 247 19.52 -13.77 -11.08
CA LEU A 247 20.01 -12.47 -10.64
C LEU A 247 20.45 -12.49 -9.16
N THR A 248 21.70 -12.15 -8.90
CA THR A 248 22.31 -12.16 -7.56
C THR A 248 22.60 -10.78 -6.99
N TYR A 249 22.87 -10.72 -5.68
CA TYR A 249 23.28 -9.51 -4.98
C TYR A 249 24.48 -8.81 -5.66
N ASN A 250 25.50 -9.56 -6.07
CA ASN A 250 26.69 -9.01 -6.71
C ASN A 250 26.42 -8.49 -8.12
N ASP A 251 25.51 -9.13 -8.86
CA ASP A 251 25.11 -8.65 -10.19
C ASP A 251 24.44 -7.28 -10.07
N VAL A 252 23.59 -7.10 -9.06
CA VAL A 252 22.88 -5.84 -8.83
C VAL A 252 23.75 -4.77 -8.18
N THR A 253 24.69 -5.11 -7.30
CA THR A 253 25.47 -4.11 -6.53
C THR A 253 26.91 -3.93 -7.00
N GLN A 254 27.30 -4.61 -8.08
CA GLN A 254 28.70 -4.71 -8.51
C GLN A 254 29.61 -5.16 -7.36
N ASN A 255 29.27 -6.29 -6.73
CA ASN A 255 29.98 -6.82 -5.55
C ASN A 255 29.98 -5.85 -4.35
N GLY A 256 28.89 -5.14 -4.11
CA GLY A 256 28.74 -4.18 -3.03
C GLY A 256 29.42 -2.83 -3.25
N THR A 257 30.03 -2.59 -4.41
CA THR A 257 30.75 -1.33 -4.68
C THR A 257 29.83 -0.19 -5.14
N SER A 258 28.63 -0.53 -5.62
CA SER A 258 27.56 0.39 -5.98
C SER A 258 26.26 -0.04 -5.32
N ALA A 259 25.33 0.88 -5.12
CA ALA A 259 23.93 0.49 -4.94
C ALA A 259 23.40 -0.02 -6.28
N GLY A 260 22.31 -0.79 -6.24
CA GLY A 260 21.64 -1.24 -7.44
C GLY A 260 20.13 -1.21 -7.34
N VAL A 261 19.49 -1.05 -8.49
CA VAL A 261 18.04 -1.13 -8.61
C VAL A 261 17.65 -2.33 -9.47
N VAL A 262 16.57 -3.01 -9.08
CA VAL A 262 15.87 -3.98 -9.93
C VAL A 262 14.55 -3.36 -10.34
N LEU A 263 14.38 -3.16 -11.65
CA LEU A 263 13.21 -2.50 -12.21
C LEU A 263 12.19 -3.53 -12.67
N MET A 264 10.95 -3.37 -12.20
CA MET A 264 9.84 -4.23 -12.59
C MET A 264 8.63 -3.39 -12.96
N ASP A 265 8.00 -3.68 -14.10
CA ASP A 265 6.82 -2.99 -14.58
C ASP A 265 5.61 -3.93 -14.64
N ARG A 266 4.42 -3.40 -14.38
CA ARG A 266 3.18 -4.14 -14.62
C ARG A 266 2.69 -3.86 -16.03
N ARG A 267 2.66 -4.91 -16.86
CA ARG A 267 2.20 -4.82 -18.25
C ARG A 267 0.69 -5.08 -18.29
N GLU A 268 -0.10 -4.01 -18.28
CA GLU A 268 -1.55 -4.16 -18.51
C GLU A 268 -1.79 -4.52 -19.98
N TYR A 269 -2.55 -5.59 -20.22
CA TYR A 269 -2.61 -6.40 -21.47
C TYR A 269 -3.16 -5.70 -22.74
N GLU A 270 -3.33 -4.39 -22.75
CA GLU A 270 -3.77 -3.64 -23.93
C GLU A 270 -2.72 -2.59 -24.27
N ILE A 271 -1.64 -3.03 -24.94
CA ILE A 271 -0.75 -2.12 -25.67
C ILE A 271 -1.63 -1.43 -26.72
N PRO A 272 -1.78 -0.09 -26.70
CA PRO A 272 -2.55 0.61 -27.71
C PRO A 272 -2.03 0.27 -29.11
N GLU A 273 -2.93 -0.06 -30.05
CA GLU A 273 -2.57 -0.22 -31.47
C GLU A 273 -1.95 1.10 -31.98
N GLY A 274 -0.62 1.17 -32.08
CA GLY A 274 0.08 2.38 -32.52
C GLY A 274 1.55 2.49 -32.13
N GLU A 275 2.02 1.68 -31.17
CA GLU A 275 3.44 1.64 -30.82
C GLU A 275 4.26 0.92 -31.89
N THR A 276 5.24 1.62 -32.48
CA THR A 276 6.15 1.06 -33.48
C THR A 276 7.62 1.16 -33.10
N GLU A 277 7.98 1.89 -32.03
CA GLU A 277 9.36 2.06 -31.59
C GLU A 277 9.48 1.75 -30.09
N GLU A 278 10.17 0.66 -29.80
CA GLU A 278 10.52 0.19 -28.46
C GLU A 278 11.62 1.08 -27.86
N SER A 279 11.51 1.43 -26.58
CA SER A 279 12.54 2.20 -25.88
C SER A 279 13.82 1.38 -25.74
N ASP A 280 14.98 2.02 -25.88
CA ASP A 280 16.30 1.41 -25.62
C ASP A 280 16.43 0.88 -24.17
N PHE A 281 15.55 1.33 -23.26
CA PHE A 281 15.55 0.95 -21.86
C PHE A 281 14.55 -0.15 -21.49
N SER A 282 13.69 -0.59 -22.42
CA SER A 282 12.66 -1.59 -22.13
C SER A 282 13.24 -2.94 -21.71
N ALA A 283 14.45 -3.26 -22.16
CA ALA A 283 15.20 -4.44 -21.73
C ALA A 283 15.73 -4.37 -20.29
N CYS A 284 15.57 -3.26 -19.56
CA CYS A 284 15.94 -3.17 -18.15
C CYS A 284 14.86 -3.69 -17.19
N PHE A 285 13.63 -3.91 -17.68
CA PHE A 285 12.45 -4.16 -16.84
C PHE A 285 11.99 -5.62 -16.89
N PHE A 286 11.85 -6.22 -15.71
CA PHE A 286 11.14 -7.49 -15.55
C PHE A 286 9.62 -7.24 -15.53
N ASP A 287 8.85 -8.06 -16.24
CA ASP A 287 7.39 -8.06 -16.05
C ASP A 287 7.05 -8.61 -14.66
N ILE A 288 6.33 -7.82 -13.86
CA ILE A 288 5.83 -8.19 -12.54
C ILE A 288 5.03 -9.50 -12.59
N ASP A 289 4.11 -9.66 -13.54
CA ASP A 289 3.18 -10.79 -13.54
C ASP A 289 3.90 -12.14 -13.86
N ALA A 290 4.97 -12.11 -14.66
CA ALA A 290 5.81 -13.29 -14.89
C ALA A 290 6.81 -13.56 -13.75
N ASN A 291 7.44 -12.52 -13.22
CA ASN A 291 8.64 -12.66 -12.39
C ASN A 291 8.36 -12.59 -10.89
N ALA A 292 7.19 -12.09 -10.49
CA ALA A 292 6.77 -12.01 -9.09
C ALA A 292 5.51 -12.84 -8.81
N SER A 293 5.35 -13.21 -7.54
CA SER A 293 4.17 -13.86 -7.00
C SER A 293 3.70 -13.09 -5.78
N HIS A 294 2.53 -12.48 -5.88
CA HIS A 294 1.89 -11.73 -4.80
C HIS A 294 0.38 -12.00 -4.82
N GLU A 295 -0.23 -12.22 -3.65
CA GLU A 295 -1.67 -12.42 -3.53
C GLU A 295 -2.33 -11.15 -2.97
N TRP A 296 -3.36 -10.65 -3.67
CA TRP A 296 -4.15 -9.54 -3.17
C TRP A 296 -5.22 -10.03 -2.19
N HIS A 297 -5.09 -9.65 -0.92
CA HIS A 297 -6.06 -10.02 0.11
C HIS A 297 -7.23 -9.01 0.17
N ASN A 298 -8.43 -9.49 -0.13
CA ASN A 298 -9.64 -8.67 -0.28
C ASN A 298 -10.42 -8.43 1.03
N ARG A 299 -9.86 -8.77 2.20
CA ARG A 299 -10.58 -8.76 3.47
C ARG A 299 -9.76 -8.09 4.58
N MET A 300 -10.38 -7.14 5.27
CA MET A 300 -9.80 -6.53 6.47
C MET A 300 -10.09 -7.35 7.73
N GLY A 301 -9.04 -7.64 8.50
CA GLY A 301 -9.05 -8.30 9.80
C GLY A 301 -7.78 -9.11 10.01
N THR A 302 -7.13 -8.94 11.18
CA THR A 302 -5.82 -9.57 11.44
C THR A 302 -5.85 -11.09 11.32
N ASP A 303 -6.82 -11.77 11.92
CA ASP A 303 -6.89 -13.24 11.88
C ASP A 303 -7.15 -13.76 10.46
N VAL A 304 -8.05 -13.10 9.71
CA VAL A 304 -8.38 -13.49 8.34
C VAL A 304 -7.17 -13.29 7.43
N LEU A 305 -6.46 -12.17 7.57
CA LEU A 305 -5.27 -11.94 6.77
C LEU A 305 -4.16 -12.93 7.13
N ALA A 306 -3.94 -13.21 8.42
CA ALA A 306 -2.95 -14.20 8.84
C ALA A 306 -3.25 -15.59 8.27
N ASP A 307 -4.51 -16.02 8.25
CA ASP A 307 -4.93 -17.28 7.63
C ASP A 307 -4.71 -17.28 6.11
N ASP A 308 -5.00 -16.16 5.43
CA ASP A 308 -4.79 -16.02 3.99
C ASP A 308 -3.30 -16.02 3.62
N ILE A 309 -2.46 -15.27 4.36
CA ILE A 309 -1.00 -15.26 4.24
C ILE A 309 -0.45 -16.68 4.48
N GLN A 310 -0.92 -17.36 5.52
CA GLN A 310 -0.48 -18.72 5.84
C GLN A 310 -0.80 -19.70 4.71
N ARG A 311 -2.01 -19.62 4.15
CA ARG A 311 -2.42 -20.44 3.02
C ARG A 311 -1.56 -20.18 1.79
N TYR A 312 -1.29 -18.91 1.48
CA TYR A 312 -0.46 -18.55 0.34
C TYR A 312 1.00 -18.98 0.53
N ALA A 313 1.56 -18.82 1.73
CA ALA A 313 2.91 -19.33 2.08
C ALA A 313 3.05 -20.84 1.83
N MET A 314 2.01 -21.62 2.18
CA MET A 314 1.96 -23.05 1.89
C MET A 314 1.88 -23.33 0.39
N GLU A 315 1.10 -22.56 -0.36
CA GLU A 315 1.01 -22.67 -1.81
C GLU A 315 2.36 -22.42 -2.48
N ILE A 316 3.07 -21.33 -2.14
CA ILE A 316 4.42 -21.01 -2.62
C ILE A 316 5.36 -22.20 -2.39
N SER A 317 5.29 -22.81 -1.21
CA SER A 317 6.14 -23.94 -0.81
C SER A 317 5.84 -25.20 -1.63
N VAL A 318 4.56 -25.52 -1.86
CA VAL A 318 4.11 -26.69 -2.61
C VAL A 318 4.41 -26.55 -4.10
N THR A 319 4.15 -25.38 -4.68
CA THR A 319 4.36 -25.08 -6.10
C THR A 319 5.82 -24.82 -6.44
N ARG A 320 6.68 -24.65 -5.42
CA ARG A 320 8.12 -24.37 -5.56
C ARG A 320 8.41 -23.10 -6.36
N LEU A 321 7.53 -22.10 -6.25
CA LEU A 321 7.75 -20.79 -6.86
C LEU A 321 9.02 -20.11 -6.35
N TYR A 322 9.52 -20.53 -5.19
CA TYR A 322 10.82 -20.13 -4.66
C TYR A 322 12.01 -20.35 -5.62
N ARG A 323 11.87 -21.24 -6.59
CA ARG A 323 12.93 -21.51 -7.55
C ARG A 323 13.11 -20.37 -8.54
N TRP A 324 12.03 -19.70 -8.92
CA TRP A 324 12.04 -18.83 -10.09
C TRP A 324 11.21 -17.53 -10.02
N LYS A 325 10.51 -17.27 -8.91
CA LYS A 325 9.79 -16.00 -8.69
C LYS A 325 10.31 -15.25 -7.48
N LEU A 326 10.26 -13.92 -7.55
CA LEU A 326 10.21 -13.06 -6.37
C LEU A 326 8.89 -13.29 -5.64
N ARG A 327 8.93 -13.57 -4.33
CA ARG A 327 7.72 -13.88 -3.56
C ARG A 327 7.46 -12.81 -2.53
N VAL A 328 6.28 -12.21 -2.61
CA VAL A 328 5.90 -11.05 -1.83
C VAL A 328 4.71 -11.41 -0.95
N ASN A 329 4.90 -11.27 0.35
CA ASN A 329 3.82 -11.29 1.32
C ASN A 329 3.16 -9.91 1.31
N GLN A 330 2.08 -9.78 0.55
CA GLN A 330 1.31 -8.55 0.43
C GLN A 330 0.39 -8.40 1.64
N ALA A 331 0.87 -7.75 2.71
CA ALA A 331 0.12 -7.56 3.95
C ALA A 331 -0.52 -6.16 4.04
N GLN A 332 -1.05 -5.65 2.92
CA GLN A 332 -1.78 -4.39 2.86
C GLN A 332 -3.17 -4.49 3.49
N ALA A 333 -3.68 -3.34 3.92
CA ALA A 333 -5.07 -3.20 4.33
C ALA A 333 -5.94 -2.83 3.13
N THR A 334 -7.06 -3.55 2.93
CA THR A 334 -7.99 -3.29 1.82
C THR A 334 -9.37 -2.89 2.35
N VAL A 335 -9.86 -1.70 1.98
CA VAL A 335 -11.26 -1.29 2.25
C VAL A 335 -12.23 -2.22 1.53
N SER A 336 -13.25 -2.70 2.24
CA SER A 336 -14.33 -3.50 1.65
C SER A 336 -15.64 -2.74 1.80
N VAL A 337 -16.36 -2.55 0.70
CA VAL A 337 -17.73 -2.00 0.72
C VAL A 337 -18.77 -3.07 0.42
N ALA A 338 -18.40 -4.35 0.51
CA ALA A 338 -19.26 -5.48 0.15
C ALA A 338 -20.49 -5.58 1.07
N THR A 339 -20.38 -5.16 2.34
CA THR A 339 -21.50 -5.15 3.29
C THR A 339 -21.59 -3.85 4.08
N VAL A 340 -22.78 -3.56 4.64
CA VAL A 340 -22.98 -2.42 5.56
C VAL A 340 -22.10 -2.53 6.81
N GLY A 341 -21.83 -3.76 7.28
CA GLY A 341 -20.93 -4.02 8.40
C GLY A 341 -19.48 -3.66 8.07
N ASP A 342 -19.05 -3.92 6.83
CA ASP A 342 -17.73 -3.51 6.35
C ASP A 342 -17.60 -1.98 6.33
N VAL A 343 -18.60 -1.27 5.80
CA VAL A 343 -18.60 0.22 5.81
C VAL A 343 -18.45 0.79 7.23
N PHE A 344 -19.17 0.25 8.22
CA PHE A 344 -19.04 0.71 9.60
C PHE A 344 -17.69 0.36 10.23
N ARG A 345 -17.15 -0.82 9.92
CA ARG A 345 -15.79 -1.21 10.35
C ARG A 345 -14.75 -0.27 9.76
N ASP A 346 -14.87 0.07 8.48
CA ASP A 346 -13.90 0.85 7.73
C ASP A 346 -13.93 2.32 8.16
N ILE A 347 -15.13 2.85 8.45
CA ILE A 347 -15.29 4.14 9.16
C ILE A 347 -14.67 4.06 10.57
N GLY A 348 -14.83 2.94 11.27
CA GLY A 348 -14.29 2.70 12.61
C GLY A 348 -12.77 2.54 12.64
N ALA A 349 -12.15 2.05 11.56
CA ALA A 349 -10.71 1.94 11.39
C ALA A 349 -10.03 3.30 11.15
N TRP A 350 -10.82 4.34 10.86
CA TRP A 350 -10.41 5.72 10.59
C TRP A 350 -9.67 5.93 9.25
N SER A 351 -8.57 5.20 9.00
CA SER A 351 -7.77 5.25 7.77
C SER A 351 -7.02 3.93 7.56
N LEU A 352 -6.49 3.69 6.35
CA LEU A 352 -5.67 2.49 6.07
C LEU A 352 -4.41 2.46 6.94
N VAL A 353 -3.68 3.57 7.02
CA VAL A 353 -2.49 3.68 7.90
C VAL A 353 -2.81 3.47 9.38
N LYS A 354 -3.99 3.92 9.86
CA LYS A 354 -4.39 3.71 11.26
C LYS A 354 -4.67 2.25 11.56
N PHE A 355 -5.27 1.55 10.60
CA PHE A 355 -5.44 0.11 10.69
C PHE A 355 -4.08 -0.61 10.71
N ALA A 356 -3.18 -0.21 9.80
CA ALA A 356 -1.85 -0.80 9.65
C ALA A 356 -1.01 -0.75 10.95
N GLU A 357 -1.08 0.32 11.75
CA GLU A 357 -0.30 0.46 13.00
C GLU A 357 -0.34 -0.80 13.89
N LYS A 358 -1.54 -1.25 14.24
CA LYS A 358 -1.73 -2.41 15.12
C LYS A 358 -1.65 -3.72 14.36
N HIS A 359 -2.04 -3.67 13.10
CA HIS A 359 -2.11 -4.84 12.26
C HIS A 359 -0.72 -5.38 11.92
N ASN A 360 0.22 -4.50 11.55
CA ASN A 360 1.61 -4.85 11.29
C ASN A 360 2.28 -5.50 12.51
N VAL A 361 2.05 -4.95 13.71
CA VAL A 361 2.54 -5.53 14.97
C VAL A 361 1.98 -6.93 15.20
N ALA A 362 0.67 -7.12 14.97
CA ALA A 362 0.03 -8.40 15.21
C ALA A 362 0.48 -9.49 14.21
N LEU A 363 0.77 -9.13 12.95
CA LEU A 363 1.39 -10.05 11.99
C LEU A 363 2.80 -10.44 12.44
N LEU A 364 3.57 -9.47 12.94
CA LEU A 364 4.93 -9.70 13.45
C LEU A 364 4.97 -10.58 14.71
N ASP A 365 3.92 -10.49 15.54
CA ASP A 365 3.72 -11.30 16.74
C ASP A 365 3.19 -12.71 16.43
N ASN A 366 2.80 -13.00 15.19
CA ASN A 366 2.31 -14.31 14.79
C ASN A 366 3.44 -15.35 14.86
N GLU A 367 3.15 -16.52 15.44
CA GLU A 367 4.12 -17.61 15.59
C GLU A 367 4.66 -18.14 14.24
N ASN A 368 3.90 -17.95 13.16
CA ASN A 368 4.28 -18.39 11.81
C ASN A 368 5.03 -17.32 11.01
N PHE A 369 5.27 -16.12 11.55
CA PHE A 369 5.88 -15.02 10.80
C PHE A 369 7.23 -15.41 10.18
N ASP A 370 8.10 -16.09 10.92
CA ASP A 370 9.42 -16.48 10.42
C ASP A 370 9.32 -17.51 9.28
N MET A 371 8.30 -18.38 9.31
CA MET A 371 7.98 -19.28 8.21
C MET A 371 7.45 -18.53 6.98
N TRP A 372 6.58 -17.53 7.19
CA TRP A 372 6.12 -16.68 6.10
C TRP A 372 7.27 -15.94 5.44
N LEU A 373 8.15 -15.32 6.22
CA LEU A 373 9.33 -14.61 5.71
C LEU A 373 10.29 -15.54 4.96
N LYS A 374 10.38 -16.81 5.37
CA LYS A 374 11.17 -17.83 4.65
C LYS A 374 10.56 -18.19 3.28
N ALA A 375 9.23 -18.30 3.19
CA ALA A 375 8.54 -18.62 1.94
C ALA A 375 8.38 -17.40 1.00
N MET A 376 8.17 -16.23 1.59
CA MET A 376 7.89 -14.95 0.94
C MET A 376 8.79 -13.88 1.55
N PRO A 377 10.03 -13.73 1.04
CA PRO A 377 11.04 -12.92 1.72
C PRO A 377 10.77 -11.43 1.68
N VAL A 378 9.88 -10.93 0.80
CA VAL A 378 9.43 -9.55 0.89
C VAL A 378 8.19 -9.47 1.76
N PHE A 379 8.30 -8.87 2.94
CA PHE A 379 7.16 -8.53 3.78
C PHE A 379 6.70 -7.11 3.45
N GLN A 380 5.67 -6.99 2.60
CA GLN A 380 5.18 -5.71 2.10
C GLN A 380 3.97 -5.24 2.92
N VAL A 381 4.02 -4.02 3.45
CA VAL A 381 2.98 -3.48 4.35
C VAL A 381 2.60 -2.05 4.00
N ASP A 382 1.42 -1.64 4.46
CA ASP A 382 1.08 -0.23 4.68
C ASP A 382 1.80 0.29 5.93
N PHE A 383 2.11 1.58 5.98
CA PHE A 383 2.77 2.25 7.10
C PHE A 383 4.06 1.54 7.56
N ALA A 384 4.98 1.31 6.62
CA ALA A 384 6.19 0.50 6.82
C ALA A 384 7.17 1.10 7.86
N ASN A 385 7.08 2.40 8.13
CA ASN A 385 7.86 3.08 9.14
C ASN A 385 7.11 3.28 10.48
N SER A 386 6.04 2.53 10.73
CA SER A 386 5.27 2.62 11.98
C SER A 386 6.15 2.46 13.24
N ASP A 387 5.95 3.34 14.22
CA ASP A 387 6.53 3.27 15.57
C ASP A 387 5.65 2.49 16.56
N CYS A 388 4.43 2.12 16.14
CA CYS A 388 3.50 1.36 16.97
C CYS A 388 4.11 0.00 17.33
N GLY A 389 4.13 -0.33 18.63
CA GLY A 389 4.66 -1.61 19.11
C GLY A 389 6.13 -1.85 18.76
N ASP A 390 6.90 -0.78 18.53
CA ASP A 390 8.30 -0.83 18.06
C ASP A 390 8.45 -1.57 16.71
N PHE A 391 7.42 -1.49 15.85
CA PHE A 391 7.33 -2.28 14.63
C PHE A 391 8.56 -2.14 13.73
N ASN A 392 8.96 -0.91 13.37
CA ASN A 392 10.06 -0.69 12.41
C ASN A 392 11.39 -1.31 12.88
N ASN A 393 11.72 -1.20 14.18
CA ASN A 393 12.94 -1.80 14.71
C ASN A 393 12.86 -3.34 14.70
N ARG A 394 11.71 -3.88 15.12
CA ARG A 394 11.51 -5.33 15.24
C ARG A 394 11.45 -6.03 13.89
N VAL A 395 10.82 -5.43 12.88
CA VAL A 395 10.74 -6.01 11.53
C VAL A 395 12.12 -6.02 10.86
N ASN A 396 12.89 -4.92 10.95
CA ASN A 396 14.24 -4.86 10.44
C ASN A 396 15.18 -5.86 11.14
N ALA A 397 15.02 -6.07 12.45
CA ALA A 397 15.76 -7.10 13.18
C ALA A 397 15.47 -8.52 12.66
N LYS A 398 14.21 -8.85 12.36
CA LYS A 398 13.85 -10.16 11.79
C LYS A 398 14.35 -10.34 10.36
N ILE A 399 14.25 -9.30 9.53
CA ILE A 399 14.78 -9.30 8.15
C ILE A 399 16.30 -9.52 8.18
N ARG A 400 17.02 -8.78 9.02
CA ARG A 400 18.48 -8.95 9.18
C ARG A 400 18.83 -10.37 9.62
N ALA A 401 18.16 -10.90 10.64
CA ALA A 401 18.41 -12.25 11.13
C ALA A 401 18.19 -13.32 10.04
N ARG A 402 17.16 -13.14 9.19
CA ARG A 402 16.91 -14.03 8.05
C ARG A 402 18.02 -13.93 7.00
N ASN A 403 18.49 -12.74 6.67
CA ASN A 403 19.57 -12.56 5.70
C ASN A 403 20.92 -13.11 6.23
N GLU A 404 21.23 -12.93 7.51
CA GLU A 404 22.40 -13.55 8.16
C GLU A 404 22.32 -15.09 8.13
N GLU A 405 21.11 -15.66 8.30
CA GLU A 405 20.89 -17.10 8.11
C GLU A 405 21.14 -17.54 6.66
N ILE A 406 20.63 -16.79 5.67
CA ILE A 406 20.86 -17.08 4.24
C ILE A 406 22.36 -17.13 3.94
N VAL A 407 23.11 -16.11 4.37
CA VAL A 407 24.57 -16.06 4.21
C VAL A 407 25.24 -17.28 4.80
N ARG A 408 24.92 -17.62 6.06
CA ARG A 408 25.49 -18.79 6.74
C ARG A 408 25.21 -20.10 5.99
N ILE A 409 24.01 -20.27 5.43
CA ILE A 409 23.65 -21.47 4.66
C ILE A 409 24.45 -21.51 3.35
N LEU A 410 24.51 -20.41 2.60
CA LEU A 410 25.18 -20.37 1.30
C LEU A 410 26.71 -20.52 1.40
N LEU A 411 27.30 -20.08 2.51
CA LEU A 411 28.74 -20.27 2.77
C LEU A 411 29.10 -21.66 3.31
N SER A 412 28.12 -22.50 3.65
CA SER A 412 28.41 -23.85 4.17
C SER A 412 28.74 -24.85 3.04
N GLU A 413 29.59 -25.84 3.33
CA GLU A 413 30.05 -26.77 2.30
C GLU A 413 28.91 -27.65 1.76
N GLY A 414 28.77 -27.70 0.44
CA GLY A 414 27.83 -28.60 -0.24
C GLY A 414 26.36 -28.16 -0.21
N THR A 415 26.07 -26.90 0.13
CA THR A 415 24.71 -26.36 0.04
C THR A 415 24.29 -25.98 -1.38
N THR A 416 22.97 -25.99 -1.54
CA THR A 416 22.23 -25.56 -2.72
C THR A 416 21.21 -24.52 -2.27
N TYR A 417 20.65 -23.74 -3.21
CA TYR A 417 19.58 -22.79 -2.87
C TYR A 417 18.36 -23.48 -2.25
N GLU A 418 18.11 -24.75 -2.55
CA GLU A 418 17.06 -25.55 -1.91
C GLU A 418 17.19 -25.63 -0.39
N ASN A 419 18.41 -25.56 0.15
CA ASN A 419 18.64 -25.58 1.59
C ASN A 419 18.09 -24.32 2.28
N LEU A 420 17.83 -23.23 1.55
CA LEU A 420 17.21 -22.02 2.10
C LEU A 420 15.75 -22.23 2.51
N TYR A 421 15.10 -23.31 2.06
CA TYR A 421 13.67 -23.57 2.27
C TYR A 421 13.38 -24.86 3.07
N GLY A 422 14.39 -25.69 3.31
CA GLY A 422 14.29 -26.98 4.01
C GLY A 422 14.18 -26.91 5.52
#